data_AF-A0A2H3APS4-F1
#
_entry.id   AF-A0A2H3APS4-F1
#
_cell.length_a   1.000
_cell.length_b   1.000
_cell.length_c   1.000
_cell.angle_alpha   90.00
_cell.angle_beta   90.00
_cell.angle_gamma   90.00
#
_symmetry.space_group_name_H-M   'P 1'
#
loop_
_entity.id
_entity.type
_entity.pdbx_description
1 polymer ?
#
loop_
_entity_poly.entity_id
_entity_poly.type
_entity_poly.pdbx_seq_one_letter_code
_entity_poly.pdbx_strand_id
1 'polypeptide(L)'
;MKKRVSTKPLDKVAGLGYILDLRYLPLYDEAQSKEDAWTALVNAMVRYSRENLLFFYPEPGNGSRCWHPSWNQIMTKNLPSNQKSLWEGYNRTEGAYFSADSYRGRRIDSGYVRGLSHPSYDGMPRQGELVANDHTGSTHAFKIVADHTYPIPEGLYTLLGSNDHNLSLCFSPDVHDRHLLFWVVGWQRRDGKFEN
;
A
#
# COMPACT_ATOMS: atom_id res chain seq x y z
N MET A 1 -5.53 15.55 -6.88
CA MET A 1 -6.87 15.69 -7.51
C MET A 1 -7.93 16.40 -6.66
N LYS A 2 -7.94 16.29 -5.33
CA LYS A 2 -8.97 16.91 -4.46
C LYS A 2 -9.32 18.37 -4.77
N LYS A 3 -8.30 19.23 -4.92
CA LYS A 3 -8.44 20.67 -5.17
C LYS A 3 -8.63 21.03 -6.65
N ARG A 4 -8.56 20.06 -7.58
CA ARG A 4 -8.70 20.33 -9.01
C ARG A 4 -10.19 20.38 -9.40
N VAL A 5 -10.51 21.28 -10.32
CA VAL A 5 -11.84 21.42 -10.95
C VAL A 5 -11.86 20.59 -12.23
N SER A 6 -13.01 19.99 -12.54
CA SER A 6 -13.24 19.27 -13.79
C SER A 6 -14.66 19.49 -14.28
N THR A 7 -14.87 19.33 -15.58
CA THR A 7 -16.19 19.50 -16.21
C THR A 7 -17.08 18.32 -15.88
N LYS A 8 -16.53 17.09 -15.94
CA LYS A 8 -17.21 15.86 -15.54
C LYS A 8 -16.56 15.28 -14.29
N PRO A 9 -17.32 14.62 -13.39
CA PRO A 9 -16.74 14.00 -12.22
C PRO A 9 -15.69 12.91 -12.55
N LEU A 10 -15.84 12.21 -13.68
CA LEU A 10 -14.93 11.16 -14.13
C LEU A 10 -13.61 11.67 -14.67
N ASP A 11 -13.54 12.91 -15.18
CA ASP A 11 -12.30 13.53 -15.65
C ASP A 11 -11.23 13.54 -14.54
N LYS A 12 -11.65 13.58 -13.27
CA LYS A 12 -10.70 13.52 -12.15
C LYS A 12 -10.00 12.18 -12.04
N VAL A 13 -10.70 11.09 -12.36
CA VAL A 13 -10.15 9.73 -12.41
C VAL A 13 -9.26 9.60 -13.64
N ALA A 14 -9.77 9.98 -14.82
CA ALA A 14 -9.02 9.93 -16.06
C ALA A 14 -7.72 10.74 -16.00
N GLY A 15 -7.75 11.93 -15.39
CA GLY A 15 -6.59 12.78 -15.20
C GLY A 15 -5.48 12.16 -14.33
N LEU A 16 -5.80 11.21 -13.45
CA LEU A 16 -4.79 10.47 -12.70
C LEU A 16 -4.01 9.48 -13.57
N GLY A 17 -4.57 9.05 -14.71
CA GLY A 17 -3.88 8.15 -15.63
C GLY A 17 -2.56 8.72 -16.16
N TYR A 18 -2.43 10.05 -16.22
CA TYR A 18 -1.18 10.72 -16.59
C TYR A 18 -0.10 10.70 -15.49
N ILE A 19 -0.46 10.34 -14.26
CA ILE A 19 0.43 10.40 -13.08
C ILE A 19 0.79 9.00 -12.59
N LEU A 20 -0.09 8.01 -12.78
CA LEU A 20 -0.03 6.73 -12.06
C LEU A 20 0.61 5.57 -12.85
N ASP A 21 1.42 5.88 -13.88
CA ASP A 21 2.13 4.90 -14.73
C ASP A 21 1.27 3.70 -15.14
N LEU A 22 0.55 3.87 -16.25
CA LEU A 22 -0.36 2.84 -16.74
C LEU A 22 0.28 1.94 -17.78
N ARG A 23 -0.10 0.66 -17.76
CA ARG A 23 0.21 -0.32 -18.81
C ARG A 23 -0.63 -0.10 -20.07
N TYR A 24 -1.86 0.39 -19.88
CA TYR A 24 -2.80 0.74 -20.94
C TYR A 24 -3.75 1.81 -20.41
N LEU A 25 -4.36 2.59 -21.30
CA LEU A 25 -5.39 3.54 -20.90
C LEU A 25 -6.73 2.81 -20.83
N PRO A 26 -7.42 2.76 -19.67
CA PRO A 26 -8.75 2.20 -19.58
C PRO A 26 -9.74 3.02 -20.40
N LEU A 27 -10.79 2.37 -20.91
CA LEU A 27 -11.84 3.03 -21.69
C LEU A 27 -12.53 4.10 -20.84
N TYR A 28 -12.66 5.30 -21.41
CA TYR A 28 -13.47 6.35 -20.82
C TYR A 28 -14.93 6.14 -21.23
N ASP A 29 -15.75 5.73 -20.27
CA ASP A 29 -17.21 5.65 -20.39
C ASP A 29 -17.83 6.66 -19.42
N GLU A 30 -18.81 7.45 -19.87
CA GLU A 30 -19.49 8.45 -19.04
C GLU A 30 -20.61 7.84 -18.19
N ALA A 31 -21.12 6.67 -18.59
CA ALA A 31 -22.18 5.97 -17.88
C ALA A 31 -21.66 5.18 -16.67
N GLN A 32 -20.35 4.86 -16.64
CA GLN A 32 -19.75 4.11 -15.53
C GLN A 32 -19.67 4.95 -14.26
N SER A 33 -19.70 4.29 -13.09
CA SER A 33 -19.52 4.99 -11.83
C SER A 33 -18.06 5.45 -11.65
N LYS A 34 -17.83 6.47 -10.82
CA LYS A 34 -16.46 6.91 -10.47
C LYS A 34 -15.63 5.81 -9.82
N GLU A 35 -16.28 4.92 -9.06
CA GLU A 35 -15.62 3.81 -8.38
C GLU A 35 -15.19 2.73 -9.37
N ASP A 36 -16.04 2.44 -10.37
CA ASP A 36 -15.71 1.50 -11.44
C ASP A 36 -14.58 2.04 -12.32
N ALA A 37 -14.64 3.33 -12.68
CA ALA A 37 -13.57 4.00 -13.40
C ALA A 37 -12.24 3.96 -12.63
N TRP A 38 -12.29 4.20 -11.31
CA TRP A 38 -11.10 4.11 -10.45
C TRP A 38 -10.56 2.69 -10.38
N THR A 39 -11.43 1.68 -10.23
CA THR A 39 -11.04 0.26 -10.23
C THR A 39 -10.40 -0.13 -11.56
N ALA A 40 -10.96 0.30 -12.69
CA ALA A 40 -10.39 0.09 -14.02
C ALA A 40 -9.00 0.74 -14.15
N LEU A 41 -8.82 1.94 -13.61
CA LEU A 41 -7.54 2.63 -13.57
C LEU A 41 -6.50 1.88 -12.72
N VAL A 42 -6.87 1.43 -11.52
CA VAL A 42 -5.98 0.63 -10.64
C VAL A 42 -5.56 -0.68 -11.31
N ASN A 43 -6.48 -1.35 -12.03
CA ASN A 43 -6.15 -2.55 -12.81
C ASN A 43 -5.15 -2.26 -13.95
N ALA A 44 -5.23 -1.07 -14.53
CA ALA A 44 -4.37 -0.63 -15.62
C ALA A 44 -2.97 -0.21 -15.14
N MET A 45 -2.78 0.13 -13.86
CA MET A 45 -1.49 0.53 -13.30
C MET A 45 -0.43 -0.57 -13.40
N VAL A 46 0.83 -0.15 -13.59
CA VAL A 46 1.99 -1.03 -13.39
C VAL A 46 2.04 -1.52 -11.94
N ARG A 47 2.71 -2.65 -11.70
CA ARG A 47 2.82 -3.24 -10.35
C ARG A 47 3.34 -2.28 -9.29
N TYR A 48 4.35 -1.48 -9.58
CA TYR A 48 4.93 -0.57 -8.57
C TYR A 48 3.91 0.48 -8.08
N SER A 49 3.09 1.03 -8.98
CA SER A 49 2.00 1.94 -8.62
C SER A 49 0.93 1.26 -7.75
N ARG A 50 0.62 -0.02 -8.04
CA ARG A 50 -0.29 -0.83 -7.22
C ARG A 50 0.32 -1.14 -5.84
N GLU A 51 1.59 -1.51 -5.80
CA GLU A 51 2.33 -1.74 -4.54
C GLU A 51 2.39 -0.47 -3.70
N ASN A 52 2.57 0.72 -4.31
CA ASN A 52 2.50 1.99 -3.60
C ASN A 52 1.13 2.19 -2.91
N LEU A 53 0.04 1.87 -3.60
CA LEU A 53 -1.30 1.94 -2.99
C LEU A 53 -1.43 0.96 -1.82
N LEU A 54 -0.91 -0.26 -1.96
CA LEU A 54 -0.96 -1.29 -0.91
C LEU A 54 -0.17 -0.91 0.35
N PHE A 55 1.05 -0.39 0.18
CA PHE A 55 1.97 -0.14 1.30
C PHE A 55 1.85 1.24 1.92
N PHE A 56 1.44 2.25 1.16
CA PHE A 56 1.42 3.63 1.67
C PHE A 56 0.03 4.12 2.03
N TYR A 57 -1.04 3.51 1.52
CA TYR A 57 -2.38 3.89 1.93
C TYR A 57 -2.71 3.25 3.29
N PRO A 58 -3.00 4.05 4.33
CA PRO A 58 -2.96 3.57 5.71
C PRO A 58 -4.19 2.78 6.19
N GLU A 59 -5.27 2.76 5.40
CA GLU A 59 -6.50 2.09 5.79
C GLU A 59 -6.89 1.01 4.78
N PRO A 60 -7.62 -0.03 5.20
CA PRO A 60 -8.22 -0.97 4.27
C PRO A 60 -9.15 -0.25 3.29
N GLY A 61 -9.15 -0.71 2.04
CA GLY A 61 -10.12 -0.30 1.04
C GLY A 61 -11.55 -0.62 1.49
N ASN A 62 -12.46 0.34 1.31
CA ASN A 62 -13.89 0.14 1.58
C ASN A 62 -14.73 -0.07 0.32
N GLY A 63 -14.08 -0.38 -0.81
CA GLY A 63 -14.74 -0.73 -2.07
C GLY A 63 -14.92 -2.24 -2.25
N SER A 64 -15.00 -2.68 -3.50
CA SER A 64 -15.08 -4.10 -3.85
C SER A 64 -13.80 -4.90 -3.51
N ARG A 65 -12.68 -4.18 -3.32
CA ARG A 65 -11.38 -4.73 -2.95
C ARG A 65 -10.83 -3.94 -1.76
N CYS A 66 -10.33 -4.66 -0.77
CA CYS A 66 -9.81 -4.10 0.48
C CYS A 66 -8.31 -3.78 0.43
N TRP A 67 -7.58 -4.25 -0.58
CA TRP A 67 -6.12 -4.06 -0.67
C TRP A 67 -5.71 -2.68 -1.20
N HIS A 68 -6.63 -1.92 -1.82
CA HIS A 68 -6.40 -0.56 -2.30
C HIS A 68 -7.54 0.37 -1.84
N PRO A 69 -7.28 1.68 -1.69
CA PRO A 69 -8.33 2.63 -1.34
C PRO A 69 -9.42 2.71 -2.41
N SER A 70 -10.64 3.03 -1.99
CA SER A 70 -11.71 3.44 -2.91
C SER A 70 -11.49 4.85 -3.47
N TRP A 71 -12.23 5.21 -4.52
CA TRP A 71 -12.22 6.59 -5.04
C TRP A 71 -12.62 7.59 -3.96
N ASN A 72 -13.62 7.22 -3.15
CA ASN A 72 -14.10 8.08 -2.07
C ASN A 72 -13.01 8.30 -1.00
N GLN A 73 -12.28 7.25 -0.63
CA GLN A 73 -11.15 7.32 0.30
C GLN A 73 -10.06 8.27 -0.21
N ILE A 74 -9.64 8.12 -1.48
CA ILE A 74 -8.66 9.01 -2.13
C ILE A 74 -9.10 10.48 -2.11
N MET A 75 -10.40 10.74 -2.31
CA MET A 75 -10.92 12.11 -2.41
C MET A 75 -11.17 12.76 -1.05
N THR A 76 -11.41 11.98 0.00
CA THR A 76 -11.77 12.50 1.33
C THR A 76 -10.60 12.48 2.31
N LYS A 77 -9.80 11.42 2.37
CA LYS A 77 -8.81 11.21 3.45
C LYS A 77 -7.44 11.79 3.15
N ASN A 78 -6.83 12.43 4.14
CA ASN A 78 -5.49 12.98 3.98
C ASN A 78 -4.46 11.87 4.12
N LEU A 79 -3.52 11.82 3.18
CA LEU A 79 -2.40 10.89 3.23
C LEU A 79 -1.33 11.41 4.19
N PRO A 80 -0.54 10.53 4.83
CA PRO A 80 0.65 10.92 5.58
C PRO A 80 1.58 11.81 4.72
N SER A 81 2.20 12.82 5.33
CA SER A 81 2.99 13.84 4.63
C SER A 81 4.31 13.33 4.06
N ASN A 82 4.80 12.18 4.50
CA ASN A 82 6.15 11.66 4.18
C ASN A 82 6.12 10.36 3.37
N GLN A 83 5.30 10.30 2.32
CA GLN A 83 5.29 9.13 1.44
C GLN A 83 6.46 9.20 0.46
N LYS A 84 7.56 8.52 0.79
CA LYS A 84 8.59 8.12 -0.20
C LYS A 84 7.92 7.21 -1.23
N SER A 85 8.19 7.37 -2.52
CA SER A 85 7.70 6.43 -3.54
C SER A 85 8.58 5.17 -3.58
N LEU A 86 8.02 3.97 -3.79
CA LEU A 86 8.81 2.77 -4.17
C LEU A 86 9.36 2.86 -5.61
N TRP A 87 9.27 4.02 -6.24
CA TRP A 87 9.71 4.26 -7.61
C TRP A 87 11.22 4.53 -7.64
N GLU A 88 11.93 3.71 -8.42
CA GLU A 88 13.35 3.89 -8.69
C GLU A 88 13.59 3.82 -10.21
N GLY A 89 12.97 4.73 -10.98
CA GLY A 89 13.39 5.12 -12.34
C GLY A 89 13.47 4.05 -13.44
N TYR A 90 13.24 2.76 -13.15
CA TYR A 90 13.55 1.67 -14.05
C TYR A 90 12.28 1.05 -14.63
N ASN A 91 12.09 1.31 -15.91
CA ASN A 91 11.10 0.67 -16.77
C ASN A 91 11.48 -0.81 -16.98
N ARG A 92 11.12 -1.68 -16.03
CA ARG A 92 11.06 -3.11 -16.34
C ARG A 92 9.69 -3.40 -16.92
N THR A 93 9.66 -3.81 -18.17
CA THR A 93 8.47 -4.31 -18.85
C THR A 93 7.90 -5.48 -18.03
N GLU A 94 6.82 -5.22 -17.33
CA GLU A 94 6.12 -6.24 -16.55
C GLU A 94 5.45 -7.20 -17.54
N GLY A 95 5.71 -8.50 -17.40
CA GLY A 95 5.06 -9.51 -18.23
C GLY A 95 3.55 -9.55 -17.97
N ALA A 96 2.76 -9.83 -19.01
CA ALA A 96 1.29 -9.83 -19.01
C ALA A 96 0.61 -10.87 -18.08
N TYR A 97 1.35 -11.54 -17.20
CA TYR A 97 0.91 -12.72 -16.46
C TYR A 97 0.47 -12.45 -15.01
N PHE A 98 0.61 -11.23 -14.50
CA PHE A 98 0.19 -10.91 -13.12
C PHE A 98 -1.18 -10.25 -13.10
N SER A 99 -2.10 -10.89 -12.37
CA SER A 99 -3.40 -10.32 -12.01
C SER A 99 -3.20 -8.99 -11.28
N ALA A 100 -4.18 -8.10 -11.40
CA ALA A 100 -4.22 -6.86 -10.63
C ALA A 100 -4.13 -7.13 -9.11
N ASP A 101 -4.67 -8.27 -8.68
CA ASP A 101 -4.88 -8.66 -7.28
C ASP A 101 -3.82 -9.62 -6.71
N SER A 102 -2.72 -9.86 -7.42
CA SER A 102 -1.65 -10.72 -6.92
C SER A 102 -0.45 -9.90 -6.42
N TYR A 103 0.08 -10.30 -5.26
CA TYR A 103 1.31 -9.77 -4.70
C TYR A 103 2.34 -10.88 -4.55
N ARG A 104 3.59 -10.63 -4.94
CA ARG A 104 4.71 -11.55 -4.75
C ARG A 104 5.82 -10.82 -4.02
N GLY A 105 5.90 -11.01 -2.71
CA GLY A 105 6.98 -10.45 -1.91
C GLY A 105 7.21 -11.22 -0.62
N ARG A 106 7.90 -10.59 0.32
CA ARG A 106 8.16 -11.19 1.63
C ARG A 106 6.85 -11.33 2.39
N ARG A 107 6.72 -12.42 3.14
CA ARG A 107 5.52 -12.72 3.92
C ARG A 107 5.90 -13.37 5.23
N ILE A 108 5.26 -12.92 6.31
CA ILE A 108 5.26 -13.56 7.62
C ILE A 108 3.84 -14.06 7.85
N ASP A 109 3.68 -15.37 8.02
CA ASP A 109 2.34 -15.98 8.11
C ASP A 109 1.61 -15.60 9.40
N SER A 110 2.35 -15.48 10.49
CA SER A 110 1.81 -15.20 11.83
C SER A 110 2.80 -14.37 12.64
N GLY A 111 2.40 -13.13 12.94
CA GLY A 111 3.11 -12.22 13.83
C GLY A 111 2.14 -11.49 14.74
N TYR A 112 2.44 -11.46 16.04
CA TYR A 112 1.66 -10.73 17.01
C TYR A 112 2.09 -9.27 17.06
N VAL A 113 1.17 -8.36 16.72
CA VAL A 113 1.37 -6.91 16.73
C VAL A 113 0.77 -6.34 18.00
N ARG A 114 1.52 -5.47 18.69
CA ARG A 114 1.06 -4.76 19.90
C ARG A 114 1.58 -3.33 19.98
N GLY A 115 0.93 -2.48 20.78
CA GLY A 115 1.34 -1.09 21.00
C GLY A 115 0.91 -0.09 19.92
N LEU A 116 0.24 -0.54 18.85
CA LEU A 116 -0.23 0.33 17.77
C LEU A 116 -1.73 0.65 17.83
N SER A 117 -2.46 0.24 18.89
CA SER A 117 -3.92 0.42 18.98
C SER A 117 -4.35 1.86 19.31
N HIS A 118 -3.47 2.63 19.94
CA HIS A 118 -3.76 4.01 20.39
C HIS A 118 -3.70 5.00 19.22
N PRO A 119 -4.43 6.13 19.28
CA PRO A 119 -4.29 7.20 18.29
C PRO A 119 -2.89 7.83 18.36
N SER A 120 -2.43 8.42 17.25
CA SER A 120 -1.21 9.23 17.27
C SER A 120 -1.44 10.49 18.10
N TYR A 121 -0.51 10.77 19.01
CA TYR A 121 -0.46 12.02 19.79
C TYR A 121 0.50 12.98 19.11
N ASP A 122 0.06 14.23 18.91
CA ASP A 122 0.89 15.35 18.42
C ASP A 122 1.62 15.11 17.09
N GLY A 123 1.07 14.26 16.22
CA GLY A 123 1.67 13.96 14.91
C GLY A 123 2.92 13.06 14.99
N MET A 124 3.20 12.47 16.15
CA MET A 124 4.30 11.53 16.30
C MET A 124 3.91 10.15 15.76
N PRO A 125 4.84 9.45 15.05
CA PRO A 125 4.59 8.08 14.61
C PRO A 125 4.30 7.16 15.81
N ARG A 126 3.31 6.29 15.66
CA ARG A 126 2.98 5.30 16.69
C ARG A 126 4.05 4.23 16.71
N GLN A 127 4.45 3.81 17.91
CA GLN A 127 5.49 2.82 18.11
C GLN A 127 4.90 1.58 18.77
N GLY A 128 5.35 0.41 18.33
CA GLY A 128 4.89 -0.86 18.86
C GLY A 128 5.93 -1.95 18.68
N GLU A 129 5.47 -3.19 18.83
CA GLU A 129 6.31 -4.37 18.65
C GLU A 129 5.61 -5.40 17.77
N LEU A 130 6.41 -6.04 16.92
CA LEU A 130 6.06 -7.26 16.21
C LEU A 130 6.79 -8.42 16.86
N VAL A 131 6.03 -9.42 17.30
CA VAL A 131 6.56 -10.67 17.86
C VAL A 131 6.25 -11.81 16.90
N ALA A 132 7.27 -12.47 16.38
CA ALA A 132 7.10 -13.57 15.42
C ALA A 132 8.09 -14.70 15.71
N ASN A 133 7.69 -15.93 15.36
CA ASN A 133 8.57 -17.09 15.48
C ASN A 133 9.32 -17.31 14.17
N ASP A 134 10.60 -17.67 14.26
CA ASP A 134 11.35 -18.13 13.10
C ASP A 134 11.06 -19.61 12.78
N HIS A 135 11.70 -20.12 11.73
CA HIS A 135 11.58 -21.52 11.29
C HIS A 135 12.13 -22.54 12.32
N THR A 136 12.90 -22.09 13.30
CA THR A 136 13.40 -22.92 14.42
C THR A 136 12.43 -22.96 15.60
N GLY A 137 11.38 -22.15 15.58
CA GLY A 137 10.45 -21.96 16.67
C GLY A 137 10.90 -20.92 17.70
N SER A 138 12.03 -20.25 17.47
CA SER A 138 12.52 -19.19 18.35
C SER A 138 11.71 -17.92 18.16
N THR A 139 11.28 -17.30 19.26
CA THR A 139 10.51 -16.05 19.25
C THR A 139 11.43 -14.84 19.15
N HIS A 140 11.14 -13.96 18.19
CA HIS A 140 11.85 -12.70 17.97
C HIS A 140 10.90 -11.52 18.13
N ALA A 141 11.40 -10.43 18.71
CA ALA A 141 10.66 -9.18 18.88
C ALA A 141 11.35 -8.05 18.12
N PHE A 142 10.58 -7.34 17.29
CA PHE A 142 11.06 -6.23 16.47
C PHE A 142 10.30 -4.96 16.85
N LYS A 143 11.01 -3.85 16.99
CA LYS A 143 10.38 -2.53 17.12
C LYS A 143 9.79 -2.12 15.78
N ILE A 144 8.52 -1.71 15.78
CA ILE A 144 7.79 -1.28 14.59
C ILE A 144 7.23 0.13 14.79
N VAL A 145 7.02 0.83 13.68
CA VAL A 145 6.52 2.20 13.66
C VAL A 145 5.42 2.33 12.61
N ALA A 146 4.36 3.05 12.93
CA ALA A 146 3.28 3.41 12.01
C ALA A 146 3.13 4.93 11.91
N ASP A 147 3.45 5.49 10.74
CA ASP A 147 3.40 6.94 10.44
C ASP A 147 2.02 7.39 9.94
N HIS A 148 0.96 6.73 10.40
CA HIS A 148 -0.42 7.05 10.08
C HIS A 148 -1.28 7.01 11.33
N THR A 149 -2.43 7.67 11.28
CA THR A 149 -3.35 7.77 12.43
C THR A 149 -4.30 6.59 12.56
N TYR A 150 -4.44 5.75 11.52
CA TYR A 150 -5.36 4.60 11.53
C TYR A 150 -4.91 3.53 12.55
N PRO A 151 -5.69 3.26 13.62
CA PRO A 151 -5.30 2.36 14.69
C PRO A 151 -5.11 0.92 14.18
N ILE A 152 -4.11 0.23 14.70
CA ILE A 152 -3.88 -1.19 14.41
C ILE A 152 -4.10 -1.93 15.73
N PRO A 153 -5.22 -2.66 15.88
CA PRO A 153 -5.50 -3.42 17.09
C PRO A 153 -4.39 -4.41 17.43
N GLU A 154 -4.30 -4.77 18.70
CA GLU A 154 -3.36 -5.81 19.11
C GLU A 154 -3.91 -7.17 18.69
N GLY A 155 -3.05 -8.02 18.13
CA GLY A 155 -3.52 -9.29 17.58
C GLY A 155 -2.51 -10.02 16.74
N LEU A 156 -2.89 -11.22 16.30
CA LEU A 156 -2.14 -12.01 15.32
C LEU A 156 -2.53 -11.57 13.91
N TYR A 157 -1.50 -11.28 13.11
CA TYR A 157 -1.64 -10.83 11.72
C TYR A 157 -0.74 -11.67 10.80
N THR A 158 -1.17 -11.75 9.55
CA THR A 158 -0.28 -12.02 8.43
C THR A 158 0.33 -10.69 7.99
N LEU A 159 1.63 -10.68 7.72
CA LEU A 159 2.34 -9.48 7.28
C LEU A 159 2.90 -9.69 5.88
N LEU A 160 2.68 -8.72 4.99
CA LEU A 160 3.36 -8.65 3.70
C LEU A 160 4.40 -7.54 3.77
N GLY A 161 5.62 -7.84 3.32
CA GLY A 161 6.74 -6.90 3.33
C GLY A 161 7.11 -6.49 1.92
N SER A 162 7.35 -5.19 1.72
CA SER A 162 7.84 -4.64 0.46
C SER A 162 9.10 -5.37 -0.01
N ASN A 163 9.21 -5.65 -1.30
CA ASN A 163 10.42 -6.27 -1.83
C ASN A 163 11.56 -5.25 -1.89
N ASP A 164 12.76 -5.68 -1.47
CA ASP A 164 14.05 -4.98 -1.63
C ASP A 164 14.53 -4.95 -3.08
N HIS A 165 13.68 -4.64 -4.05
CA HIS A 165 14.17 -4.43 -5.41
C HIS A 165 14.83 -3.04 -5.47
N ASN A 166 16.09 -2.98 -5.00
CA ASN A 166 17.11 -1.91 -5.15
C ASN A 166 17.20 -0.73 -4.17
N LEU A 167 16.79 -0.83 -2.90
CA LEU A 167 17.23 0.17 -1.89
C LEU A 167 18.75 0.15 -1.55
N SER A 168 19.60 -0.57 -2.31
CA SER A 168 21.01 -0.81 -1.97
C SER A 168 22.07 -0.16 -2.88
N LEU A 169 21.73 0.54 -3.97
CA LEU A 169 22.77 1.00 -4.90
C LEU A 169 23.00 2.51 -5.04
N CYS A 170 22.19 3.40 -4.43
CA CYS A 170 22.37 4.85 -4.63
C CYS A 170 22.15 5.74 -3.40
N PHE A 171 22.43 5.26 -2.18
CA PHE A 171 22.57 6.16 -1.04
C PHE A 171 24.04 6.38 -0.72
N SER A 172 24.44 7.66 -0.68
CA SER A 172 25.73 8.10 -0.17
C SER A 172 26.02 7.41 1.17
N PRO A 173 27.25 6.97 1.46
CA PRO A 173 27.57 6.22 2.68
C PRO A 173 27.29 7.01 3.99
N ASP A 174 27.03 8.31 3.89
CA ASP A 174 26.81 9.21 5.01
C ASP A 174 25.37 9.24 5.54
N VAL A 175 24.41 8.59 4.89
CA VAL A 175 23.07 8.42 5.46
C VAL A 175 22.98 7.01 6.04
N HIS A 176 22.84 6.91 7.36
CA HIS A 176 22.36 5.70 8.04
C HIS A 176 20.88 5.44 7.65
N ASP A 177 20.59 5.36 6.35
CA ASP A 177 19.26 5.20 5.81
C ASP A 177 18.92 3.72 5.98
N ARG A 178 18.26 3.42 7.11
CA ARG A 178 17.59 2.15 7.36
C ARG A 178 16.87 1.79 6.06
N HIS A 179 17.22 0.66 5.45
CA HIS A 179 16.40 0.07 4.39
C HIS A 179 14.96 0.03 4.92
N LEU A 180 14.10 0.97 4.50
CA LEU A 180 12.76 1.12 5.03
C LEU A 180 11.93 -0.03 4.44
N LEU A 181 11.95 -1.16 5.13
CA LEU A 181 11.06 -2.27 4.86
C LEU A 181 9.66 -1.83 5.29
N PHE A 182 8.80 -1.56 4.32
CA PHE A 182 7.40 -1.28 4.57
C PHE A 182 6.66 -2.60 4.74
N TRP A 183 5.77 -2.65 5.72
CA TRP A 183 4.95 -3.82 6.01
C TRP A 183 3.49 -3.42 6.03
N VAL A 184 2.64 -4.24 5.44
CA VAL A 184 1.19 -4.17 5.60
C VAL A 184 0.74 -5.36 6.43
N VAL A 185 -0.15 -5.09 7.38
CA VAL A 185 -0.73 -6.11 8.26
C VAL A 185 -2.15 -6.40 7.81
N GLY A 186 -2.56 -7.66 7.97
CA GLY A 186 -3.90 -8.12 7.65
C GLY A 186 -4.10 -9.56 8.09
N TRP A 187 -5.13 -10.21 7.56
CA TRP A 187 -5.46 -11.60 7.86
C TRP A 187 -5.42 -12.45 6.61
N GLN A 188 -5.00 -13.70 6.79
CA GLN A 188 -5.19 -14.72 5.77
C GLN A 188 -6.60 -15.28 5.84
N ARG A 189 -7.33 -15.17 4.74
CA ARG A 189 -8.65 -15.76 4.54
C ARG A 189 -8.55 -17.27 4.29
N ARG A 190 -9.66 -17.97 4.51
CA ARG A 190 -9.76 -19.43 4.28
C ARG A 190 -9.51 -19.85 2.83
N ASP A 191 -9.76 -18.97 1.87
CA ASP A 191 -9.48 -19.18 0.45
C ASP A 191 -8.02 -18.88 0.06
N GLY A 192 -7.15 -18.65 1.06
CA GLY A 192 -5.74 -18.37 0.88
C GLY A 192 -5.40 -16.92 0.55
N LYS A 193 -6.40 -16.05 0.36
CA LYS A 193 -6.21 -14.63 0.04
C LYS A 193 -5.87 -13.81 1.28
N PHE A 194 -5.24 -12.67 1.05
CA PHE A 194 -4.92 -11.70 2.09
C PHE A 194 -5.98 -10.60 2.13
N GLU A 195 -6.32 -10.13 3.34
CA GLU A 195 -7.30 -9.09 3.61
C GLU A 195 -6.76 -8.13 4.67
N ASN A 196 -6.71 -6.84 4.35
CA ASN A 196 -6.24 -5.77 5.25
C ASN A 196 -7.26 -5.43 6.34
#